data_AF-A0A7C9APB4-F1
#
_entry.id   AF-A0A7C9APB4-F1
#
_cell.length_a   1.000
_cell.length_b   1.000
_cell.length_c   1.000
_cell.angle_alpha   90.00
_cell.angle_beta   90.00
_cell.angle_gamma   90.00
#
_symmetry.space_group_name_H-M   'P 1'
#
loop_
_entity.id
_entity.type
_entity.pdbx_description
1 polymer ?
#
loop_
_entity_poly.entity_id
_entity_poly.type
_entity_poly.pdbx_seq_one_letter_code
_entity_poly.pdbx_strand_id
1 'polypeptide(L)'
;MRNFHLILMPLKVKRFLLTSSESKNYEVCLLFGHPKPSEGLKVLTPLVEGVSTYASHRGDHFFIKRRSGVCFNSELLACPVDNISATTVILPHRESVNIEDFQVFLNHWVVLERVEGLPKLVVYDLPAIGQPLKGLGVGRPVDFVDPVYSVYLLDSQFSSIFYGFRIAP
;
A
#
# COMPACT_ATOMS: atom_id res chain seq x y z
N MET A 1 -26.11 14.83 -1.70
CA MET A 1 -25.06 14.93 -2.74
C MET A 1 -23.84 14.16 -2.25
N ARG A 2 -23.26 13.29 -3.08
CA ARG A 2 -21.95 12.69 -2.81
C ARG A 2 -20.88 13.65 -3.34
N ASN A 3 -19.91 14.01 -2.50
CA ASN A 3 -18.79 14.85 -2.90
C ASN A 3 -17.67 13.96 -3.45
N PHE A 4 -17.09 14.36 -4.58
CA PHE A 4 -15.97 13.68 -5.21
C PHE A 4 -14.80 14.64 -5.26
N HIS A 5 -13.62 14.19 -4.84
CA HIS A 5 -12.40 14.97 -4.85
C HIS A 5 -11.38 14.29 -5.76
N LEU A 6 -10.97 14.98 -6.83
CA LEU A 6 -9.89 14.51 -7.68
C LEU A 6 -8.56 14.95 -7.08
N ILE A 7 -7.75 14.00 -6.61
CA ILE A 7 -6.35 14.21 -6.27
C ILE A 7 -5.54 13.51 -7.35
N LEU A 8 -4.61 14.24 -7.96
CA LEU A 8 -3.65 13.69 -8.90
C LEU A 8 -2.34 13.49 -8.16
N MET A 9 -1.96 12.22 -7.97
CA MET A 9 -0.66 11.89 -7.39
C MET A 9 0.26 11.37 -8.50
N PRO A 10 1.47 11.93 -8.66
CA PRO A 10 2.44 11.35 -9.59
C PRO A 10 2.86 9.97 -9.07
N LEU A 11 2.60 8.89 -9.82
CA LEU A 11 3.34 7.65 -9.59
C LEU A 11 4.78 7.85 -10.08
N LYS A 12 5.70 7.22 -9.36
CA LYS A 12 7.17 7.29 -9.47
C LYS A 12 7.75 7.03 -10.88
N VAL A 13 6.93 6.63 -11.88
CA VAL A 13 7.27 6.56 -13.31
C VAL A 13 6.05 7.02 -14.11
N LYS A 14 6.05 8.24 -14.68
CA LYS A 14 5.04 8.87 -15.59
C LYS A 14 3.77 8.02 -15.89
N ARG A 15 2.97 7.74 -14.86
CA ARG A 15 1.70 7.01 -14.92
C ARG A 15 0.83 7.66 -13.85
N PHE A 16 -0.40 8.00 -14.20
CA PHE A 16 -1.29 8.77 -13.32
C PHE A 16 -2.01 7.83 -12.37
N LEU A 17 -2.10 8.19 -11.09
CA LEU A 17 -3.04 7.61 -10.12
C LEU A 17 -4.18 8.62 -9.93
N LEU A 18 -5.42 8.26 -10.27
CA LEU A 18 -6.61 9.04 -9.86
C LEU A 18 -7.17 8.48 -8.56
N THR A 19 -7.66 9.38 -7.69
CA THR A 19 -8.03 9.12 -6.29
C THR A 19 -9.53 9.30 -5.97
N SER A 20 -9.80 9.20 -4.66
CA SER A 20 -10.97 8.86 -3.85
C SER A 20 -12.21 9.76 -3.77
N SER A 21 -13.31 9.16 -3.28
CA SER A 21 -14.45 9.84 -2.66
C SER A 21 -14.30 9.85 -1.14
N GLU A 22 -14.63 10.99 -0.51
CA GLU A 22 -14.79 11.08 0.94
C GLU A 22 -16.28 11.21 1.26
N SER A 23 -16.87 10.11 1.74
CA SER A 23 -18.06 10.13 2.58
C SER A 23 -17.72 9.37 3.86
N LYS A 24 -18.58 9.42 4.90
CA LYS A 24 -18.31 8.86 6.24
C LYS A 24 -17.83 7.39 6.28
N ASN A 25 -17.89 6.69 5.15
CA ASN A 25 -17.24 5.41 4.89
C ASN A 25 -16.32 5.57 3.66
N TYR A 26 -15.00 5.51 3.87
CA TYR A 26 -13.96 5.73 2.86
C TYR A 26 -14.15 4.87 1.61
N GLU A 27 -14.24 5.50 0.44
CA GLU A 27 -14.48 4.84 -0.85
C GLU A 27 -13.41 5.33 -1.86
N VAL A 28 -12.41 4.51 -2.15
CA VAL A 28 -11.28 4.88 -3.02
C VAL A 28 -11.27 4.02 -4.29
N CYS A 29 -11.51 4.66 -5.44
CA CYS A 29 -11.26 4.08 -6.76
C CYS A 29 -9.86 4.50 -7.20
N LEU A 30 -9.02 3.55 -7.61
CA LEU A 30 -7.69 3.82 -8.12
C LEU A 30 -7.67 3.55 -9.62
N LEU A 31 -7.35 4.56 -10.43
CA LEU A 31 -7.13 4.40 -11.87
C LEU A 31 -5.64 4.48 -12.18
N PHE A 32 -5.16 3.69 -13.14
CA PHE A 32 -3.80 3.82 -13.67
C PHE A 32 -3.79 4.07 -15.18
N GLY A 33 -2.86 4.93 -15.61
CA GLY A 33 -2.61 5.21 -17.02
C GLY A 33 -1.74 4.15 -17.67
N HIS A 34 -2.15 3.68 -18.85
CA HIS A 34 -1.34 2.81 -19.68
C HIS A 34 -0.18 3.59 -20.33
N PRO A 35 1.02 3.01 -20.52
CA PRO A 35 2.12 3.67 -21.25
C PRO A 35 1.76 4.05 -22.70
N LYS A 36 0.72 3.44 -23.28
CA LYS A 36 0.12 3.87 -24.55
C LYS A 36 -1.10 4.76 -24.26
N PRO A 37 -1.06 6.08 -24.54
CA PRO A 37 -2.15 7.00 -24.24
C PRO A 37 -3.49 6.62 -24.88
N SER A 38 -3.46 5.90 -26.01
CA SER A 38 -4.64 5.43 -26.73
C SER A 38 -5.44 4.34 -26.00
N GLU A 39 -4.85 3.68 -24.99
CA GLU A 39 -5.52 2.60 -24.24
C GLU A 39 -6.28 3.11 -22.99
N GLY A 40 -6.26 4.42 -22.74
CA GLY A 40 -7.06 5.05 -21.69
C GLY A 40 -6.64 4.70 -20.26
N LEU A 41 -7.54 5.00 -19.31
CA LEU A 41 -7.37 4.71 -17.89
C LEU A 41 -8.00 3.36 -17.54
N LYS A 42 -7.32 2.55 -16.73
CA LYS A 42 -7.83 1.27 -16.21
C LYS A 42 -8.13 1.38 -14.71
N VAL A 43 -9.22 0.76 -14.26
CA VAL A 43 -9.59 0.64 -12.84
C VAL A 43 -8.75 -0.44 -12.18
N LEU A 44 -7.93 -0.06 -11.20
CA LEU A 44 -7.12 -0.97 -10.38
C LEU A 44 -7.95 -1.60 -9.25
N THR A 45 -8.71 -0.79 -8.53
CA THR A 45 -9.61 -1.24 -7.47
C THR A 45 -11.01 -0.68 -7.71
N PRO A 46 -12.04 -1.55 -7.81
CA PRO A 46 -13.41 -1.09 -8.03
C PRO A 46 -13.95 -0.36 -6.79
N LEU A 47 -14.86 0.57 -7.01
CA LEU A 47 -15.59 1.25 -5.94
C LEU A 47 -16.59 0.29 -5.32
N VAL A 48 -16.38 -0.09 -4.05
CA VAL A 48 -17.27 -0.97 -3.29
C VAL A 48 -17.58 -0.32 -1.96
N GLU A 49 -18.85 -0.23 -1.60
CA GLU A 49 -19.30 0.37 -0.34
C GLU A 49 -18.68 -0.35 0.86
N GLY A 50 -18.15 0.42 1.82
CA GLY A 50 -17.48 -0.11 3.00
C GLY A 50 -16.10 -0.71 2.75
N VAL A 51 -15.54 -0.56 1.54
CA VAL A 51 -14.20 -1.00 1.18
C VAL A 51 -13.32 0.20 0.88
N SER A 52 -12.23 0.33 1.64
CA SER A 52 -11.19 1.32 1.36
C SER A 52 -9.95 0.64 0.78
N THR A 53 -9.34 1.30 -0.19
CA THR A 53 -8.09 0.83 -0.80
C THR A 53 -7.06 1.94 -0.92
N TYR A 54 -5.81 1.58 -0.78
CA TYR A 54 -4.66 2.43 -1.07
C TYR A 54 -3.67 1.60 -1.88
N ALA A 55 -3.07 2.16 -2.93
CA ALA A 55 -2.09 1.43 -3.73
C ALA A 55 -0.81 2.22 -3.97
N SER A 56 0.28 1.46 -4.10
CA SER A 56 1.57 1.91 -4.58
C SER A 56 2.02 1.02 -5.74
N HIS A 57 3.16 1.36 -6.34
CA HIS A 57 3.70 0.67 -7.50
C HIS A 57 5.21 0.52 -7.39
N ARG A 58 5.71 -0.64 -7.82
CA ARG A 58 7.15 -0.91 -7.99
C ARG A 58 7.35 -1.90 -9.12
N GLY A 59 8.16 -1.50 -10.11
CA GLY A 59 8.52 -2.35 -11.24
C GLY A 59 7.30 -2.69 -12.10
N ASP A 60 6.91 -3.95 -12.06
CA ASP A 60 5.84 -4.59 -12.82
C ASP A 60 4.63 -4.95 -11.95
N HIS A 61 4.59 -4.54 -10.68
CA HIS A 61 3.51 -4.85 -9.75
C HIS A 61 2.88 -3.60 -9.11
N PHE A 62 1.57 -3.67 -8.90
CA PHE A 62 0.84 -2.86 -7.93
C PHE A 62 0.82 -3.55 -6.57
N PHE A 63 0.89 -2.75 -5.51
CA PHE A 63 0.81 -3.17 -4.11
C PHE A 63 -0.37 -2.44 -3.49
N ILE A 64 -1.31 -3.16 -2.88
CA ILE A 64 -2.61 -2.63 -2.49
C ILE A 64 -2.88 -2.97 -1.02
N LYS A 65 -3.21 -1.98 -0.20
CA LYS A 65 -3.83 -2.17 1.12
C LYS A 65 -5.34 -2.11 0.93
N ARG A 66 -6.06 -3.13 1.40
CA ARG A 66 -7.53 -3.18 1.36
C ARG A 66 -8.05 -3.35 2.78
N ARG A 67 -9.04 -2.53 3.15
CA ARG A 67 -9.83 -2.72 4.37
C ARG A 67 -11.29 -2.93 4.01
N SER A 68 -11.94 -3.87 4.68
CA SER A 68 -13.38 -4.16 4.53
C SER A 68 -14.00 -4.47 5.89
N GLY A 69 -15.31 -4.77 5.93
CA GLY A 69 -15.95 -5.26 7.15
C GLY A 69 -15.39 -6.60 7.65
N VAL A 70 -14.97 -7.48 6.73
CA VAL A 70 -14.37 -8.79 7.06
C VAL A 70 -12.88 -8.65 7.39
N CYS A 71 -12.16 -7.83 6.61
CA CYS A 71 -10.75 -7.53 6.82
C CYS A 71 -10.60 -6.15 7.48
N PHE A 72 -11.08 -6.04 8.71
CA PHE A 72 -11.21 -4.76 9.42
C PHE A 72 -9.87 -4.16 9.85
N ASN A 73 -8.86 -4.99 10.03
CA ASN A 73 -7.46 -4.63 10.26
C ASN A 73 -6.61 -4.56 8.97
N SER A 74 -7.30 -4.51 7.83
CA SER A 74 -6.72 -4.52 6.48
C SER A 74 -5.97 -5.81 6.11
N GLU A 75 -5.68 -5.93 4.83
CA GLU A 75 -4.78 -6.93 4.24
C GLU A 75 -3.96 -6.26 3.13
N LEU A 76 -2.85 -6.88 2.74
CA LEU A 76 -2.04 -6.43 1.62
C LEU A 76 -2.14 -7.40 0.46
N LEU A 77 -2.36 -6.85 -0.73
CA LEU A 77 -2.46 -7.56 -1.99
C LEU A 77 -1.40 -7.07 -2.98
N ALA A 78 -1.12 -7.87 -4.00
CA ALA A 78 -0.36 -7.45 -5.15
C ALA A 78 -0.91 -8.03 -6.45
N CYS A 79 -0.71 -7.31 -7.55
CA CYS A 79 -1.04 -7.78 -8.89
C CYS A 79 -0.05 -7.25 -9.93
N PRO A 80 0.18 -8.00 -11.03
CA PRO A 80 0.91 -7.49 -12.18
C PRO A 80 0.22 -6.27 -12.81
N VAL A 81 1.01 -5.30 -13.29
CA VAL A 81 0.49 -4.07 -13.93
C VAL A 81 -0.23 -4.37 -15.25
N ASP A 82 0.19 -5.42 -15.95
CA ASP A 82 -0.42 -5.87 -17.21
C ASP A 82 -1.64 -6.79 -17.00
N ASN A 83 -1.79 -7.39 -15.81
CA ASN A 83 -2.90 -8.25 -15.47
C ASN A 83 -3.40 -8.03 -14.03
N ILE A 84 -4.12 -6.94 -13.83
CA ILE A 84 -4.74 -6.61 -12.54
C ILE A 84 -5.72 -7.68 -12.02
N SER A 85 -6.28 -8.51 -12.90
CA SER A 85 -7.20 -9.58 -12.49
C SER A 85 -6.49 -10.70 -11.73
N ALA A 86 -5.17 -10.84 -11.89
CA ALA A 86 -4.32 -11.76 -11.14
C ALA A 86 -3.91 -11.19 -9.77
N THR A 87 -4.84 -10.50 -9.09
CA THR A 87 -4.61 -9.98 -7.74
C THR A 87 -4.57 -11.11 -6.73
N THR A 88 -3.54 -11.11 -5.89
CA THR A 88 -3.33 -12.11 -4.84
C THR A 88 -3.13 -11.44 -3.49
N VAL A 89 -3.58 -12.10 -2.42
CA VAL A 89 -3.31 -11.67 -1.05
C VAL A 89 -1.87 -12.06 -0.70
N ILE A 90 -1.08 -11.07 -0.31
CA ILE A 90 0.34 -11.22 -0.01
C ILE A 90 0.58 -11.21 1.50
N LEU A 91 -0.12 -10.34 2.23
CA LEU A 91 -0.17 -10.36 3.69
C LEU A 91 -1.64 -10.40 4.13
N PRO A 92 -2.14 -11.55 4.58
CA PRO A 92 -3.55 -11.69 4.92
C PRO A 92 -3.92 -10.89 6.18
N HIS A 93 -5.21 -10.61 6.29
CA HIS A 93 -5.81 -10.03 7.48
C HIS A 93 -5.53 -10.88 8.73
N ARG A 94 -5.29 -10.20 9.87
CA ARG A 94 -5.12 -10.81 11.19
C ARG A 94 -5.91 -10.01 12.23
N GLU A 95 -6.68 -10.69 13.07
CA GLU A 95 -7.53 -10.03 14.09
C GLU A 95 -6.73 -9.24 15.13
N SER A 96 -5.52 -9.69 15.46
CA SER A 96 -4.66 -9.08 16.48
C SER A 96 -3.66 -8.04 15.94
N VAL A 97 -3.61 -7.83 14.62
CA VAL A 97 -2.60 -6.98 13.96
C VAL A 97 -3.27 -6.06 12.95
N ASN A 98 -3.31 -4.76 13.25
CA ASN A 98 -3.80 -3.74 12.32
C ASN A 98 -2.69 -3.31 11.36
N ILE A 99 -2.89 -3.41 10.06
CA ILE A 99 -1.98 -2.87 9.05
C ILE A 99 -2.36 -1.41 8.80
N GLU A 100 -1.63 -0.51 9.45
CA GLU A 100 -1.94 0.93 9.41
C GLU A 100 -1.50 1.55 8.10
N ASP A 101 -0.29 1.22 7.63
CA ASP A 101 0.24 1.74 6.38
C ASP A 101 1.36 0.90 5.78
N PHE A 102 1.78 1.26 4.57
CA PHE A 102 2.93 0.63 3.94
C PHE A 102 3.69 1.56 2.97
N GLN A 103 4.96 1.24 2.74
CA GLN A 103 5.77 1.89 1.72
C GLN A 103 6.61 0.86 0.95
N VAL A 104 6.60 0.98 -0.38
CA VAL A 104 7.30 0.07 -1.28
C VAL A 104 8.54 0.75 -1.85
N PHE A 105 9.66 0.03 -1.79
CA PHE A 105 10.98 0.48 -2.25
C PHE A 105 11.55 -0.49 -3.27
N LEU A 106 12.77 -0.21 -3.75
CA LEU A 106 13.41 -1.02 -4.77
C LEU A 106 13.57 -2.49 -4.35
N ASN A 107 13.95 -2.79 -3.11
CA ASN A 107 14.27 -4.18 -2.69
C ASN A 107 13.46 -4.68 -1.48
N HIS A 108 12.62 -3.85 -0.90
CA HIS A 108 11.88 -4.21 0.31
C HIS A 108 10.53 -3.50 0.36
N TRP A 109 9.66 -4.07 1.18
CA TRP A 109 8.35 -3.54 1.51
C TRP A 109 8.31 -3.32 3.03
N VAL A 110 8.09 -2.09 3.44
CA VAL A 110 7.91 -1.75 4.85
C VAL A 110 6.44 -1.61 5.17
N VAL A 111 6.01 -2.30 6.20
CA VAL A 111 4.64 -2.31 6.71
C VAL A 111 4.66 -1.71 8.11
N LEU A 112 3.81 -0.72 8.34
CA LEU A 112 3.51 -0.21 9.67
C LEU A 112 2.32 -1.00 10.21
N GLU A 113 2.60 -1.89 11.16
CA GLU A 113 1.61 -2.68 11.88
C GLU A 113 1.32 -2.03 13.23
N ARG A 114 0.13 -2.25 13.80
CA ARG A 114 -0.18 -1.95 15.20
C ARG A 114 -0.61 -3.23 15.89
N VAL A 115 0.09 -3.58 16.97
CA VAL A 115 -0.13 -4.79 17.77
C VAL A 115 -0.28 -4.36 19.22
N GLU A 116 -1.40 -4.72 19.85
CA GLU A 116 -1.71 -4.34 21.25
C GLU A 116 -1.57 -2.82 21.50
N GLY A 117 -1.94 -2.01 20.51
CA GLY A 117 -1.87 -0.55 20.59
C GLY A 117 -0.50 0.04 20.26
N LEU A 118 0.56 -0.77 20.12
CA LEU A 118 1.91 -0.29 19.81
C LEU A 118 2.20 -0.37 18.30
N PRO A 119 2.71 0.71 17.67
CA PRO A 119 3.15 0.67 16.29
C PRO A 119 4.41 -0.22 16.17
N LYS A 120 4.52 -0.98 15.08
CA LYS A 120 5.67 -1.84 14.75
C LYS A 120 5.99 -1.72 13.28
N LEU A 121 7.26 -1.51 12.94
CA LEU A 121 7.70 -1.60 11.54
C LEU A 121 8.14 -3.03 11.23
N VAL A 122 7.63 -3.59 10.15
CA VAL A 122 8.04 -4.90 9.64
C VAL A 122 8.54 -4.75 8.22
N VAL A 123 9.77 -5.22 7.99
CA VAL A 123 10.44 -5.15 6.69
C VAL A 123 10.42 -6.52 6.03
N TYR A 124 9.85 -6.58 4.83
CA TYR A 124 9.86 -7.77 3.99
C TYR A 124 10.76 -7.56 2.78
N ASP A 125 11.57 -8.55 2.44
CA ASP A 125 12.33 -8.52 1.20
C ASP A 125 11.42 -8.71 -0.01
N LEU A 126 11.69 -7.95 -1.07
CA LEU A 126 11.02 -8.10 -2.35
C LEU A 126 11.97 -8.75 -3.36
N PRO A 127 11.46 -9.65 -4.23
CA PRO A 127 12.28 -10.21 -5.31
C PRO A 127 12.66 -9.10 -6.29
N ALA A 128 13.77 -9.26 -7.01
CA ALA A 128 14.20 -8.31 -8.04
C ALA A 128 13.07 -8.01 -9.05
N ILE A 129 13.06 -6.80 -9.61
CA ILE A 129 12.06 -6.42 -10.62
C ILE A 129 12.11 -7.40 -11.80
N GLY A 130 10.94 -7.87 -12.26
CA GLY A 130 10.80 -8.88 -13.30
C GLY A 130 10.84 -10.33 -12.79
N GLN A 131 11.11 -10.55 -11.50
CA GLN A 131 10.94 -11.86 -10.88
C GLN A 131 9.52 -11.99 -10.27
N PRO A 132 8.92 -13.19 -10.29
CA PRO A 132 7.56 -13.38 -9.76
C PRO A 132 7.44 -13.07 -8.26
N LEU A 133 6.42 -12.31 -7.88
CA LEU A 133 6.02 -12.11 -6.48
C LEU A 133 5.06 -13.23 -6.05
N LYS A 134 5.60 -14.36 -5.58
CA LYS A 134 4.80 -15.53 -5.14
C LYS A 134 4.33 -15.46 -3.69
N GLY A 135 4.86 -14.52 -2.91
CA GLY A 135 4.59 -14.36 -1.49
C GLY A 135 5.71 -13.55 -0.82
N LEU A 136 5.51 -13.21 0.45
CA LEU A 136 6.56 -12.59 1.26
C LEU A 136 7.32 -13.67 2.05
N GLY A 137 8.63 -13.46 2.18
CA GLY A 137 9.42 -14.19 3.16
C GLY A 137 9.05 -13.80 4.60
N VAL A 138 9.84 -14.27 5.56
CA VAL A 138 9.66 -13.90 6.97
C VAL A 138 9.91 -12.39 7.13
N GLY A 139 8.92 -11.67 7.63
CA GLY A 139 9.04 -10.26 7.95
C GLY A 139 10.00 -10.04 9.11
N ARG A 140 10.86 -9.01 8.99
CA ARG A 140 11.81 -8.63 10.03
C ARG A 140 11.27 -7.42 10.79
N PRO A 141 10.89 -7.56 12.07
CA PRO A 141 10.50 -6.41 12.88
C PRO A 141 11.72 -5.49 13.08
N VAL A 142 11.47 -4.19 13.14
CA VAL A 142 12.46 -3.20 13.57
C VAL A 142 12.24 -2.96 15.06
N ASP A 143 13.27 -3.24 15.86
CA ASP A 143 13.24 -2.99 17.29
C ASP A 143 13.56 -1.53 17.60
N PHE A 144 12.83 -0.97 18.56
CA PHE A 144 13.06 0.36 19.11
C PHE A 144 13.52 0.22 20.55
N VAL A 145 14.50 1.04 20.94
CA VAL A 145 15.12 0.97 22.29
C VAL A 145 14.14 1.47 23.36
N ASP A 146 13.31 2.46 23.05
CA ASP A 146 12.33 3.00 23.97
C ASP A 146 11.05 2.14 24.01
N PRO A 147 10.45 1.90 25.19
CA PRO A 147 9.23 1.09 25.31
C PRO A 147 7.97 1.81 24.82
N VAL A 148 8.03 3.13 24.66
CA VAL A 148 6.95 3.99 24.16
C VAL A 148 7.51 4.87 23.05
N TYR A 149 6.93 4.77 21.87
CA TYR A 149 7.33 5.55 20.71
C TYR A 149 6.15 5.74 19.76
N SER A 150 6.22 6.82 18.99
CA SER A 150 5.42 7.01 17.79
C SER A 150 6.26 6.78 16.55
N VAL A 151 5.71 6.14 15.52
CA VAL A 151 6.37 5.96 14.22
C VAL A 151 5.41 6.41 13.13
N TYR A 152 5.92 7.25 12.24
CA TYR A 152 5.21 7.70 11.05
C TYR A 152 6.12 7.47 9.85
N LEU A 153 5.55 6.99 8.75
CA LEU A 153 6.25 6.91 7.48
C LEU A 153 6.30 8.31 6.86
N LEU A 154 7.51 8.82 6.61
CA LEU A 154 7.70 10.04 5.83
C LEU A 154 7.79 9.71 4.33
N ASP A 155 7.39 10.66 3.48
CA ASP A 155 7.57 10.54 2.03
C ASP A 155 9.06 10.42 1.69
N SER A 156 9.48 9.25 1.21
CA SER A 156 10.86 8.96 0.82
C SER A 156 11.00 8.99 -0.71
N GLN A 157 12.07 9.64 -1.20
CA GLN A 157 12.41 9.63 -2.62
C GLN A 157 12.87 8.23 -3.03
N PHE A 158 12.43 7.75 -4.20
CA PHE A 158 12.50 6.34 -4.66
C PHE A 158 13.89 5.69 -4.67
N SER A 159 14.97 6.48 -4.61
CA SER A 159 16.36 6.01 -4.56
C SER A 159 16.98 6.08 -3.15
N SER A 160 16.25 6.57 -2.16
CA SER A 160 16.77 6.68 -0.80
C SER A 160 16.70 5.33 -0.11
N ILE A 161 17.88 4.85 0.29
CA ILE A 161 18.07 3.76 1.26
C ILE A 161 17.74 4.19 2.70
N PHE A 162 17.20 5.41 2.89
CA PHE A 162 16.95 6.02 4.19
C PHE A 162 15.44 6.14 4.44
N TYR A 163 15.06 5.73 5.64
CA TYR A 163 13.74 5.92 6.21
C TYR A 163 13.82 7.03 7.24
N GLY A 164 12.99 8.05 7.08
CA GLY A 164 12.73 9.00 8.15
C GLY A 164 11.55 8.49 8.95
N PHE A 165 11.78 8.14 10.20
CA PHE A 165 10.72 7.99 11.20
C PHE A 165 10.97 9.04 12.28
N ARG A 166 9.91 9.71 12.73
CA ARG A 166 9.98 10.60 13.88
C ARG A 166 9.53 9.82 15.10
N ILE A 167 10.48 9.50 15.97
CA ILE A 167 10.19 9.02 17.31
C ILE A 167 9.81 10.24 18.15
N ALA A 168 8.61 10.24 18.71
CA ALA A 168 8.19 11.15 19.75
C ALA A 168 7.76 10.32 20.98
N PRO A 169 8.14 10.73 22.21
CA PRO A 169 7.60 10.17 23.44
C PRO A 169 6.12 10.53 23.62
#